data_AF-A0A2N3K7P5-F1
#
_entry.id   AF-A0A2N3K7P5-F1
#
_cell.length_a   1.000
_cell.length_b   1.000
_cell.length_c   1.000
_cell.angle_alpha   90.00
_cell.angle_beta   90.00
_cell.angle_gamma   90.00
#
_symmetry.space_group_name_H-M   'P 1'
#
loop_
_entity.id
_entity.type
_entity.pdbx_description
1 polymer ?
#
loop_
_entity_poly.entity_id
_entity_poly.type
_entity_poly.pdbx_seq_one_letter_code
_entity_poly.pdbx_strand_id
1 'polypeptide(L)'
;MIPPVRSWRSSGAITFTYPRHVAVGGTHACLISGVEAVRGVSRAVVSSYESRVSRKLCPVGWSASGTLTLLMDEEGVVYGGYDDFLVEVQRGGRRALCAIHAREKPRRVVPE
;
A
#
# COMPACT_ATOMS: atom_id res chain seq x y z
N MET A 1 0.52 -10.71 16.33
CA MET A 1 0.92 -11.88 15.52
C MET A 1 1.40 -11.37 14.17
N ILE A 2 2.64 -11.67 13.76
CA ILE A 2 3.20 -11.24 12.46
C ILE A 2 2.67 -12.19 11.39
N PRO A 3 2.17 -11.71 10.24
CA PRO A 3 1.74 -12.62 9.18
C PRO A 3 2.93 -13.44 8.67
N PRO A 4 2.73 -14.74 8.36
CA PRO A 4 3.82 -15.57 7.83
C PRO A 4 4.27 -15.01 6.48
N VAL A 5 5.45 -14.38 6.47
CA VAL A 5 6.09 -13.88 5.25
C VAL A 5 6.52 -15.10 4.44
N ARG A 6 5.83 -15.36 3.32
CA ARG A 6 5.98 -16.62 2.57
C ARG A 6 7.26 -16.72 1.74
N SER A 7 7.99 -15.62 1.53
CA SER A 7 9.33 -15.66 0.94
C SER A 7 10.05 -14.33 1.12
N TRP A 8 11.22 -14.33 1.76
CA TRP A 8 12.27 -13.38 1.40
C TRP A 8 12.89 -13.91 0.10
N ARG A 9 12.48 -13.36 -1.05
CA ARG A 9 13.28 -13.57 -2.27
C ARG A 9 14.53 -12.70 -2.16
N SER A 10 15.65 -13.19 -2.68
CA SER A 10 16.98 -12.57 -2.70
C SER A 10 17.06 -11.19 -3.39
N SER A 11 15.93 -10.56 -3.70
CA SER A 11 15.79 -9.29 -4.41
C SER A 11 15.45 -8.08 -3.51
N GLY A 12 15.48 -8.23 -2.18
CA GLY A 12 15.24 -7.10 -1.26
C GLY A 12 13.78 -6.65 -1.14
N ALA A 13 12.83 -7.49 -1.54
CA ALA A 13 11.39 -7.20 -1.47
C ALA A 13 10.69 -8.01 -0.38
N ILE A 14 9.63 -7.45 0.22
CA ILE A 14 8.76 -8.14 1.19
C ILE A 14 7.47 -8.55 0.48
N THR A 15 7.07 -9.81 0.58
CA THR A 15 5.81 -10.31 -0.01
C THR A 15 5.02 -11.11 1.01
N PHE A 16 3.70 -10.90 1.06
CA PHE A 16 2.78 -11.73 1.83
C PHE A 16 1.41 -11.79 1.18
N THR A 17 0.62 -12.79 1.58
CA THR A 17 -0.78 -12.93 1.17
C THR A 17 -1.71 -12.65 2.34
N TYR A 18 -2.89 -12.12 2.07
CA TYR A 18 -3.91 -11.82 3.08
C TYR A 18 -5.31 -12.09 2.51
N PRO A 19 -6.35 -12.33 3.34
CA PRO A 19 -7.66 -12.75 2.84
C PRO A 19 -8.36 -11.64 2.02
N ARG A 20 -9.13 -12.06 1.00
CA ARG A 20 -10.12 -11.20 0.33
C ARG A 20 -11.34 -10.99 1.24
N HIS A 21 -12.29 -10.17 0.78
CA HIS A 21 -13.53 -9.98 1.52
C HIS A 21 -14.24 -11.33 1.66
N VAL A 22 -14.85 -11.59 2.82
CA VAL A 22 -15.48 -12.88 3.12
C VAL A 22 -16.53 -13.30 2.08
N ALA A 23 -17.25 -12.33 1.52
CA ALA A 23 -18.25 -12.56 0.48
C ALA A 23 -17.65 -13.00 -0.88
N VAL A 24 -16.37 -12.70 -1.14
CA VAL A 24 -15.68 -13.07 -2.39
C VAL A 24 -14.84 -14.33 -2.21
N GLY A 25 -14.28 -14.55 -1.02
CA GLY A 25 -13.34 -15.64 -0.76
C GLY A 25 -11.97 -15.47 -1.44
N GLY A 26 -11.00 -16.31 -1.06
CA GLY A 26 -9.63 -16.30 -1.61
C GLY A 26 -8.67 -15.31 -0.93
N THR A 27 -7.53 -15.05 -1.57
CA THR A 27 -6.46 -14.19 -1.04
C THR A 27 -6.03 -13.08 -2.03
N HIS A 28 -5.50 -12.00 -1.47
CA HIS A 28 -4.73 -10.98 -2.17
C HIS A 28 -3.24 -11.16 -1.89
N ALA A 29 -2.42 -10.62 -2.79
CA ALA A 29 -0.99 -10.46 -2.57
C ALA A 29 -0.65 -9.01 -2.24
N CYS A 30 0.34 -8.82 -1.37
CA CYS A 30 1.00 -7.56 -1.09
C CYS A 30 2.49 -7.71 -1.39
N LEU A 31 3.06 -6.73 -2.10
CA LEU A 31 4.48 -6.61 -2.38
C LEU A 31 4.98 -5.25 -1.93
N ILE A 32 6.08 -5.23 -1.18
CA ILE A 32 6.85 -4.02 -0.88
C ILE A 32 8.16 -4.09 -1.64
N SER A 33 8.27 -3.23 -2.64
CA SER A 33 9.43 -3.07 -3.52
C SER A 33 9.33 -1.71 -4.18
N GLY A 34 10.22 -0.78 -3.81
CA GLY A 34 10.22 0.57 -4.39
C GLY A 34 10.43 0.56 -5.90
N VAL A 35 11.29 -0.34 -6.40
CA VAL A 35 11.56 -0.50 -7.84
C VAL A 35 10.29 -0.89 -8.60
N GLU A 36 9.56 -1.88 -8.11
CA GLU A 36 8.33 -2.34 -8.76
C GLU A 36 7.20 -1.32 -8.60
N ALA A 37 7.13 -0.63 -7.46
CA ALA A 37 6.12 0.40 -7.22
C ALA A 37 6.28 1.59 -8.16
N VAL A 38 7.49 2.11 -8.31
CA VAL A 38 7.78 3.26 -9.20
C VAL A 38 7.52 2.91 -10.67
N ARG A 39 7.75 1.66 -11.08
CA ARG A 39 7.43 1.19 -12.43
C ARG A 39 5.91 1.04 -12.66
N GLY A 40 5.16 0.74 -11.61
CA GLY A 40 3.73 0.42 -11.69
C GLY A 40 2.80 1.63 -11.61
N VAL A 41 3.29 2.83 -11.24
CA VAL A 41 2.47 4.04 -11.12
C VAL A 41 3.08 5.20 -11.87
N SER A 42 2.24 5.94 -12.61
CA SER A 42 2.72 7.13 -13.33
C SER A 42 3.03 8.28 -12.36
N ARG A 43 4.04 9.08 -12.67
CA ARG A 43 4.39 10.23 -11.83
C ARG A 43 3.26 11.26 -11.75
N ALA A 44 2.45 11.41 -12.80
CA ALA A 44 1.30 12.32 -12.82
C ALA A 44 0.24 11.92 -11.78
N VAL A 45 -0.06 10.62 -11.64
CA VAL A 45 -0.99 10.11 -10.60
C VAL A 45 -0.41 10.32 -9.20
N VAL A 46 0.89 10.08 -9.01
CA VAL A 46 1.51 10.38 -7.72
C VAL A 46 1.41 11.87 -7.40
N SER A 47 1.64 12.75 -8.38
CA SER A 47 1.55 14.19 -8.19
C SER A 47 0.14 14.69 -7.87
N SER A 48 -0.93 14.08 -8.40
CA SER A 48 -2.29 14.43 -7.99
C SER A 48 -2.55 14.06 -6.53
N TYR A 49 -2.07 12.90 -6.08
CA TYR A 49 -2.13 12.54 -4.66
C TYR A 49 -1.32 13.49 -3.77
N GLU A 50 -0.11 13.88 -4.20
CA GLU A 50 0.74 14.83 -3.47
C GLU A 50 0.03 16.17 -3.24
N SER A 51 -0.72 16.68 -4.22
CA SER A 51 -1.50 17.91 -4.05
C SER A 51 -2.59 17.78 -2.99
N ARG A 52 -3.26 16.63 -2.91
CA ARG A 52 -4.36 16.38 -1.95
C ARG A 52 -3.87 16.28 -0.51
N VAL A 53 -2.66 15.75 -0.29
CA VAL A 53 -2.07 15.62 1.05
C VAL A 53 -1.07 16.72 1.40
N SER A 54 -0.73 17.60 0.44
CA SER A 54 0.29 18.65 0.59
C SER A 54 1.65 18.11 1.08
N ARG A 55 2.01 16.90 0.63
CA ARG A 55 3.25 16.18 0.99
C ARG A 55 3.81 15.45 -0.22
N LYS A 56 5.11 15.20 -0.22
CA LYS A 56 5.74 14.31 -1.21
C LYS A 56 5.45 12.87 -0.88
N LEU A 57 5.15 12.09 -1.93
CA LEU A 57 4.77 10.70 -1.80
C LEU A 57 5.74 9.82 -2.59
N CYS A 58 6.29 8.83 -1.90
CA CYS A 58 7.17 7.82 -2.48
C CYS A 58 6.39 6.52 -2.66
N PRO A 59 6.25 5.98 -3.89
CA PRO A 59 5.71 4.64 -4.09
C PRO A 59 6.60 3.58 -3.44
N VAL A 60 6.03 2.75 -2.57
CA VAL A 60 6.77 1.73 -1.80
C VAL A 60 6.37 0.30 -2.11
N GLY A 61 5.21 0.10 -2.74
CA GLY A 61 4.73 -1.23 -3.10
C GLY A 61 3.32 -1.21 -3.65
N TRP A 62 2.70 -2.37 -3.62
CA TRP A 62 1.29 -2.53 -3.95
C TRP A 62 0.65 -3.61 -3.09
N SER A 63 -0.67 -3.49 -2.93
CA SER A 63 -1.53 -4.47 -2.27
C SER A 63 -2.74 -4.78 -3.16
N ALA A 64 -3.68 -5.55 -2.64
CA ALA A 64 -4.86 -6.01 -3.36
C ALA A 64 -4.52 -6.72 -4.67
N SER A 65 -3.40 -7.47 -4.70
CA SER A 65 -2.89 -8.13 -5.92
C SER A 65 -2.51 -7.16 -7.05
N GLY A 66 -2.00 -5.98 -6.70
CA GLY A 66 -1.49 -5.01 -7.67
C GLY A 66 -2.46 -3.86 -7.96
N THR A 67 -3.72 -3.96 -7.53
CA THR A 67 -4.73 -2.91 -7.74
C THR A 67 -4.46 -1.67 -6.90
N LEU A 68 -4.03 -1.82 -5.64
CA LEU A 68 -3.84 -0.68 -4.75
C LEU A 68 -2.35 -0.33 -4.64
N THR A 69 -1.95 0.84 -5.10
CA THR A 69 -0.57 1.34 -4.95
C THR A 69 -0.36 1.82 -3.51
N LEU A 70 0.75 1.41 -2.90
CA LEU A 70 1.14 1.87 -1.56
C LEU A 70 2.16 3.00 -1.69
N LEU A 71 1.89 4.12 -1.03
CA LEU A 71 2.77 5.28 -0.99
C LEU A 71 3.15 5.62 0.45
N MET A 72 4.28 6.27 0.65
CA MET A 72 4.72 6.74 1.96
C MET A 72 5.22 8.19 1.87
N ASP A 73 4.87 9.02 2.84
CA ASP A 73 5.46 10.36 2.99
C ASP A 73 6.70 10.35 3.89
N GLU A 74 7.35 11.51 3.98
CA GLU A 74 8.56 11.72 4.80
C GLU A 74 8.34 11.52 6.31
N GLU A 75 7.10 11.61 6.79
CA GLU A 75 6.75 11.40 8.21
C GLU A 75 6.40 9.93 8.52
N GLY A 76 6.49 9.07 7.50
CA GLY A 76 6.23 7.64 7.57
C GLY A 76 4.75 7.28 7.52
N VAL A 77 3.86 8.19 7.10
CA VAL A 77 2.44 7.89 6.88
C VAL A 77 2.32 7.11 5.58
N VAL A 78 1.61 5.97 5.64
CA VAL A 78 1.36 5.10 4.49
C VAL A 78 -0.03 5.35 3.95
N TYR A 79 -0.09 5.53 2.63
CA TYR A 79 -1.31 5.75 1.87
C TYR A 79 -1.56 4.59 0.91
N GLY A 80 -2.83 4.36 0.61
CA GLY A 80 -3.28 3.47 -0.46
C GLY A 80 -3.98 4.28 -1.54
N GLY A 81 -3.49 4.20 -2.78
CA GLY A 81 -4.03 4.90 -3.93
C GLY A 81 -4.54 3.94 -5.01
N TYR A 82 -5.68 4.26 -5.61
CA TYR A 82 -6.25 3.58 -6.78
C TYR A 82 -7.05 4.60 -7.61
N ASP A 83 -6.62 4.88 -8.84
CA ASP A 83 -7.19 5.91 -9.71
C ASP A 83 -7.33 7.29 -9.00
N ASP A 84 -8.55 7.76 -8.74
CA ASP A 84 -8.80 8.98 -7.96
C ASP A 84 -9.03 8.72 -6.47
N PHE A 85 -9.05 7.47 -6.04
CA PHE A 85 -9.24 7.11 -4.64
C PHE A 85 -7.92 7.14 -3.87
N LEU A 86 -7.88 7.86 -2.75
CA LEU A 86 -6.72 7.94 -1.87
C LEU A 86 -7.15 7.79 -0.40
N VAL A 87 -6.45 6.92 0.34
CA VAL A 87 -6.70 6.71 1.77
C VAL A 87 -5.42 6.74 2.59
N GLU A 88 -5.51 7.24 3.81
CA GLU A 88 -4.50 7.02 4.84
C GLU A 88 -4.71 5.64 5.45
N VAL A 89 -3.73 4.75 5.30
CA VAL A 89 -3.75 3.40 5.86
C VAL A 89 -3.31 3.45 7.31
N GLN A 90 -2.08 3.90 7.58
CA GLN A 90 -1.52 3.97 8.93
C GLN A 90 -0.18 4.74 8.94
N ARG A 91 0.21 5.28 10.10
CA ARG A 91 1.56 5.77 10.35
C ARG A 91 2.51 4.63 10.75
N GLY A 92 3.62 4.52 10.03
CA GLY A 92 4.69 3.56 10.21
C GLY A 92 4.50 2.32 9.34
N GLY A 93 5.53 2.00 8.54
CA GLY A 93 5.49 0.89 7.57
C GLY A 93 5.02 -0.43 8.16
N ARG A 94 5.60 -0.88 9.28
CA ARG A 94 5.19 -2.14 9.93
C ARG A 94 3.72 -2.15 10.33
N ARG A 95 3.21 -1.05 10.90
CA ARG A 95 1.81 -0.96 11.32
C ARG A 95 0.88 -0.97 10.11
N ALA A 96 1.26 -0.31 9.02
CA ALA A 96 0.51 -0.36 7.77
C ALA A 96 0.44 -1.78 7.19
N LEU A 97 1.54 -2.54 7.18
CA LEU A 97 1.52 -3.93 6.72
C LEU A 97 0.62 -4.82 7.59
N CYS A 98 0.64 -4.63 8.91
CA CYS A 98 -0.27 -5.31 9.82
C CYS A 98 -1.73 -4.95 9.54
N ALA A 99 -2.04 -3.66 9.35
CA ALA A 99 -3.39 -3.17 9.04
C ALA A 99 -3.91 -3.74 7.72
N ILE A 100 -3.07 -3.77 6.67
CA ILE A 100 -3.39 -4.38 5.36
C ILE A 100 -3.69 -5.88 5.54
N HIS A 101 -2.82 -6.60 6.25
CA HIS A 101 -3.00 -8.03 6.48
C HIS A 101 -4.29 -8.33 7.27
N ALA A 102 -4.59 -7.52 8.29
CA ALA A 102 -5.78 -7.64 9.11
C ALA A 102 -7.06 -7.09 8.45
N ARG A 103 -6.95 -6.46 7.27
CA ARG A 103 -8.05 -5.76 6.58
C ARG A 103 -8.72 -4.70 7.46
N GLU A 104 -7.91 -3.99 8.23
CA GLU A 104 -8.41 -2.86 9.01
C GLU A 104 -8.96 -1.77 8.07
N LYS A 105 -9.97 -1.04 8.54
CA LYS A 105 -10.48 0.12 7.79
C LYS A 105 -9.38 1.19 7.72
N PRO A 106 -9.27 1.91 6.61
CA PRO A 106 -8.34 3.04 6.52
C PRO A 106 -8.67 4.07 7.61
N ARG A 107 -7.63 4.78 8.07
CA ARG A 107 -7.79 5.81 9.11
C ARG A 107 -8.59 7.00 8.61
N ARG A 108 -8.41 7.36 7.34
CA ARG A 108 -9.07 8.50 6.72
C ARG A 108 -9.14 8.31 5.21
N VAL A 109 -10.25 8.74 4.61
CA VAL A 109 -10.34 8.95 3.16
C VAL A 109 -9.83 10.35 2.87
N VAL A 110 -8.91 10.46 1.92
CA VAL A 110 -8.41 11.77 1.46
C VAL A 110 -9.34 12.24 0.34
N PRO A 111 -9.98 13.42 0.48
CA PRO A 111 -10.86 13.95 -0.56
C PRO A 111 -10.07 14.29 -1.82
N GLU A 112 -10.80 14.36 -2.94
CA GLU A 112 -10.26 14.70 -4.26
C GLU A 112 -9.75 16.14 -4.37
#